data_AF-A0A143XZU8-F1
#
_entry.id   AF-A0A143XZU8-F1
#
_cell.length_a   1.000
_cell.length_b   1.000
_cell.length_c   1.000
_cell.angle_alpha   90.00
_cell.angle_beta   90.00
_cell.angle_gamma   90.00
#
_symmetry.space_group_name_H-M   'P 1'
#
loop_
_entity.id
_entity.type
_entity.pdbx_description
1 polymer ?
#
loop_
_entity_poly.entity_id
_entity_poly.type
_entity_poly.pdbx_seq_one_letter_code
_entity_poly.pdbx_strand_id
1 'polypeptide(L)' 'MRAKTIPKEKQYQLVLECRQSGLSDYSWCLEYDIKLGTFYNWVKCLR' A
#
# COMPACT_ATOMS: atom_id res chain seq x y z
N MET A 1 17.17 -10.96 6.44
CA MET A 1 16.60 -9.70 6.97
C MET A 1 15.09 -9.84 7.00
N ARG A 2 14.49 -9.79 8.20
CA ARG A 2 13.03 -9.88 8.35
C ARG A 2 12.46 -8.58 7.78
N ALA A 3 11.83 -8.64 6.60
CA ALA A 3 11.13 -7.49 6.04
C ALA A 3 10.22 -6.94 7.13
N LYS A 4 10.42 -5.68 7.52
CA LYS A 4 9.60 -5.01 8.53
C LYS A 4 8.16 -5.09 8.02
N THR A 5 7.39 -6.03 8.57
CA THR A 5 6.00 -6.23 8.18
C THR A 5 5.25 -4.98 8.63
N ILE A 6 4.85 -4.15 7.68
CA ILE A 6 4.00 -2.99 7.97
C ILE A 6 2.74 -3.52 8.67
N PRO A 7 2.39 -3.03 9.88
CA PRO A 7 1.21 -3.50 10.59
C PRO A 7 -0.06 -3.20 9.80
N LYS A 8 -1.09 -4.05 9.93
CA LYS A 8 -2.35 -3.92 9.18
C LYS A 8 -2.98 -2.53 9.24
N GLU A 9 -2.90 -1.86 10.38
CA GLU A 9 -3.42 -0.49 10.55
C GLU A 9 -2.70 0.52 9.64
N LYS A 10 -1.37 0.45 9.55
CA LYS A 10 -0.58 1.25 8.62
C LYS A 10 -0.89 0.89 7.16
N GLN A 11 -1.10 -0.40 6.84
CA GLN A 11 -1.50 -0.81 5.50
C GLN A 11 -2.82 -0.16 5.09
N TYR A 12 -3.80 -0.12 5.99
CA TYR A 12 -5.09 0.52 5.75
C TYR A 12 -4.95 2.04 5.55
N GLN A 13 -4.15 2.71 6.37
CA GLN A 13 -3.86 4.13 6.17
C GLN A 13 -3.22 4.41 4.82
N LEU A 14 -2.23 3.62 4.41
CA LEU A 14 -1.57 3.76 3.12
C LEU A 14 -2.53 3.55 1.94
N VAL A 15 -3.43 2.57 2.04
CA VAL A 15 -4.47 2.35 1.02
C VAL A 15 -5.46 3.52 0.97
N LEU A 16 -5.85 4.08 2.11
CA LEU A 16 -6.68 5.28 2.16
C LEU A 16 -5.98 6.50 1.57
N GLU A 17 -4.70 6.70 1.88
CA GLU A 17 -3.89 7.78 1.30
C GLU A 17 -3.78 7.62 -0.22
N CYS A 18 -3.53 6.41 -0.72
CA CYS A 18 -3.54 6.14 -2.16
C CYS A 18 -4.88 6.53 -2.81
N ARG A 19 -6.00 6.22 -2.16
CA ARG A 19 -7.35 6.58 -2.65
C ARG A 19 -7.62 8.07 -2.59
N GLN A 20 -7.15 8.76 -1.56
CA GLN A 20 -7.31 10.21 -1.39
C GLN A 20 -6.38 11.01 -2.30
N SER A 21 -5.20 10.47 -2.61
CA SER A 21 -4.20 11.12 -3.46
C SER A 21 -4.68 11.31 -4.90
N GLY A 22 -5.71 10.58 -5.34
CA GLY A 22 -6.24 10.65 -6.71
C GLY A 22 -5.27 10.14 -7.80
N LEU A 23 -4.14 9.57 -7.38
CA LEU A 23 -3.14 8.96 -8.25
C LEU A 23 -3.52 7.50 -8.55
N SER A 24 -3.00 6.99 -9.65
CA SER A 24 -3.10 5.55 -9.94
C SER A 24 -2.28 4.75 -8.93
N ASP A 25 -2.77 3.56 -8.56
CA ASP A 25 -2.11 2.67 -7.58
C ASP A 25 -0.63 2.44 -7.92
N TYR A 26 -0.29 2.36 -9.21
CA TYR A 26 1.08 2.23 -9.71
C TYR A 26 1.97 3.44 -9.37
N SER A 27 1.54 4.64 -9.73
CA SER A 27 2.32 5.87 -9.50
C SER A 27 2.48 6.14 -8.02
N TRP A 28 1.42 5.94 -7.24
CA TRP A 28 1.48 6.11 -5.79
C TRP A 28 2.43 5.10 -5.14
N CYS A 29 2.37 3.82 -5.54
CA CYS A 29 3.30 2.80 -5.06
C CYS A 29 4.77 3.14 -5.42
N LEU A 30 5.02 3.69 -6.61
CA LEU A 30 6.37 4.12 -7.00
C LEU A 30 6.88 5.28 -6.13
N GLU A 31 6.05 6.29 -5.86
CA GLU A 31 6.45 7.43 -5.01
C GLU A 31 6.74 7.01 -3.57
N TYR A 32 5.97 6.05 -3.04
CA TYR A 32 6.11 5.56 -1.68
C TYR A 32 7.13 4.41 -1.52
N ASP A 33 7.83 4.03 -2.60
CA ASP A 33 8.76 2.88 -2.64
C ASP A 33 8.09 1.56 -2.20
N ILE A 34 6.80 1.42 -2.48
CA ILE A 34 6.01 0.23 -2.15
C ILE A 34 5.96 -0.67 -3.38
N LYS A 35 6.30 -1.94 -3.20
CA LYS A 35 6.11 -2.92 -4.27
C LYS A 35 4.62 -3.11 -4.54
N LEU A 36 4.22 -2.95 -5.80
CA LEU A 36 2.87 -3.22 -6.28
C LEU A 36 2.30 -4.56 -5.79
N GLY A 37 3.10 -5.62 -5.84
CA GLY A 37 2.68 -6.94 -5.36
C GLY A 37 2.33 -6.96 -3.87
N THR A 38 3.03 -6.19 -3.05
CA THR A 38 2.73 -6.02 -1.63
C THR A 38 1.49 -5.17 -1.42
N PHE A 39 1.33 -4.08 -2.19
CA PHE A 39 0.17 -3.21 -2.12
C PHE A 39 -1.13 -3.94 -2.51
N TYR A 40 -1.14 -4.67 -3.63
CA TYR A 40 -2.31 -5.46 -4.03
C TYR A 40 -2.64 -6.58 -3.04
N ASN A 41 -1.64 -7.14 -2.36
CA ASN A 41 -1.88 -8.09 -1.27
C ASN A 41 -2.59 -7.41 -0.08
N TRP A 42 -2.24 -6.18 0.26
CA TRP A 42 -2.95 -5.39 1.28
C TRP A 42 -4.38 -5.08 0.87
N VAL A 43 -4.58 -4.60 -0.37
CA VAL A 43 -5.92 -4.32 -0.91
C VAL A 43 -6.79 -5.57 -0.90
N LYS A 44 -6.22 -6.74 -1.25
CA LYS A 44 -6.93 -8.03 -1.21
C LYS A 44 -7.30 -8.44 0.21
N CYS A 45 -6.46 -8.17 1.22
CA CYS A 45 -6.76 -8.47 2.62
C CYS A 45 -7.76 -7.49 3.27
N LEU A 46 -8.04 -6.36 2.62
CA LEU A 46 -9.01 -5.34 3.07
C LEU A 46 -10.40 -5.50 2.43
N ARG A 47 -10.55 -6.41 1.46
CA ARG A 47 -11.83 -6.76 0.82
C ARG A 47 -12.45 -7.97 1.50
#